data_AF-A0A7X9JL43-F1
#
_entry.id   AF-A0A7X9JL43-F1
#
_cell.length_a   1.000
_cell.length_b   1.000
_cell.length_c   1.000
_cell.angle_alpha   90.00
_cell.angle_beta   90.00
_cell.angle_gamma   90.00
#
_symmetry.space_group_name_H-M   'P 1'
#
loop_
_entity.id
_entity.type
_entity.pdbx_description
1 polymer ?
#
loop_
_entity_poly.entity_id
_entity_poly.type
_entity_poly.pdbx_seq_one_letter_code
_entity_poly.pdbx_strand_id
1 'polypeptide(L)'
;MGINSFFQILVPKDKKFYPSFKQAAANLVDVSEVLIQLMKSEVWEEKVKLISKIKELEKKGDDITHAMFDMLNSSFITPFDREDIHDLISSIDDVVDYINGSAQRYLLYKPQTS
;
A
#
# COMPACT_ATOMS: atom_id res chain seq x y z
N MET A 1 25.52 33.64 -13.82
CA MET A 1 25.34 32.41 -13.01
C MET A 1 24.78 32.83 -11.67
N GLY A 2 23.70 32.22 -11.19
CA GLY A 2 23.23 32.45 -9.83
C GLY A 2 21.82 33.02 -9.74
N ILE A 3 20.85 32.10 -9.77
CA ILE A 3 19.54 32.18 -9.05
C ILE A 3 19.15 30.73 -8.67
N ASN A 4 19.49 29.73 -9.51
CA ASN A 4 19.16 28.31 -9.31
C ASN A 4 19.72 27.65 -8.05
N SER A 5 20.85 28.12 -7.50
CA SER A 5 21.50 27.48 -6.32
C SER A 5 20.78 27.79 -5.01
N PHE A 6 20.24 29.01 -4.85
CA PHE A 6 19.54 29.41 -3.64
C PHE A 6 18.17 28.72 -3.50
N PHE A 7 17.45 28.53 -4.60
CA PHE A 7 16.17 27.80 -4.58
C PHE A 7 16.34 26.30 -4.30
N GLN A 8 17.46 25.68 -4.71
CA GLN A 8 17.73 24.26 -4.40
C GLN A 8 17.94 23.96 -2.91
N ILE A 9 18.26 24.97 -2.08
CA ILE A 9 18.36 24.82 -0.63
C ILE A 9 16.97 24.83 0.03
N LEU A 10 16.00 25.51 -0.59
CA LEU A 10 14.63 25.62 -0.10
C LEU A 10 13.72 24.49 -0.61
N VAL A 11 14.09 23.80 -1.69
CA VAL A 11 13.40 22.59 -2.16
C VAL A 11 13.80 21.43 -1.25
N PRO A 12 12.90 20.89 -0.40
CA PRO A 12 13.16 19.69 0.37
C PRO A 12 13.45 18.59 -0.64
N LYS A 13 14.66 18.02 -0.59
CA LYS A 13 15.03 16.92 -1.49
C LYS A 13 14.01 15.80 -1.28
N ASP A 14 13.36 15.37 -2.37
CA ASP A 14 12.38 14.30 -2.61
C ASP A 14 12.63 12.91 -1.98
N LYS A 15 13.48 12.83 -0.96
CA LYS A 15 14.04 11.61 -0.41
C LYS A 15 13.04 10.75 0.35
N LYS A 16 11.79 11.17 0.54
CA LYS A 16 10.82 10.42 1.36
C LYS A 16 9.61 9.90 0.58
N PHE A 17 8.99 10.70 -0.31
CA PHE A 17 7.83 10.26 -1.08
C PHE A 17 8.11 9.01 -1.94
N TYR A 18 9.14 9.05 -2.78
CA TYR A 18 9.44 7.90 -3.66
C TYR A 18 9.77 6.61 -2.89
N PRO A 19 10.60 6.63 -1.82
CA PRO A 19 10.78 5.44 -0.98
C PRO A 19 9.49 4.94 -0.34
N SER A 20 8.62 5.84 0.14
CA SER A 20 7.33 5.44 0.73
C SER A 20 6.40 4.80 -0.31
N PHE A 21 6.31 5.35 -1.52
CA PHE A 21 5.57 4.72 -2.62
C PHE A 21 6.12 3.35 -2.98
N LYS A 22 7.46 3.20 -3.00
CA LYS A 22 8.09 1.89 -3.23
C LYS A 22 7.75 0.90 -2.12
N GLN A 23 7.67 1.36 -0.87
CA GLN A 23 7.29 0.53 0.26
C GLN A 23 5.81 0.10 0.18
N ALA A 24 4.91 1.02 -0.15
CA ALA A 24 3.48 0.72 -0.37
C ALA A 24 3.29 -0.27 -1.52
N ALA A 25 3.95 -0.04 -2.66
CA ALA A 25 3.92 -0.94 -3.80
C ALA A 25 4.49 -2.33 -3.48
N ALA A 26 5.60 -2.41 -2.73
CA ALA A 26 6.13 -3.68 -2.28
C ALA A 26 5.15 -4.42 -1.37
N ASN A 27 4.48 -3.71 -0.46
CA ASN A 27 3.44 -4.31 0.38
C ASN A 27 2.26 -4.84 -0.45
N LEU A 28 1.81 -4.09 -1.46
CA LEU A 28 0.76 -4.54 -2.37
C LEU A 28 1.17 -5.83 -3.12
N VAL A 29 2.42 -5.94 -3.56
CA VAL A 29 2.94 -7.17 -4.17
C VAL A 29 2.92 -8.32 -3.17
N ASP A 30 3.43 -8.11 -1.95
CA ASP A 30 3.41 -9.13 -0.88
C ASP A 30 1.98 -9.63 -0.62
N VAL A 31 1.01 -8.72 -0.48
CA VAL A 31 -0.41 -9.05 -0.26
C VAL A 31 -0.98 -9.86 -1.42
N SER A 32 -0.66 -9.46 -2.66
CA SER A 32 -1.12 -10.12 -3.88
C SER A 32 -0.56 -11.55 -4.01
N GLU A 33 0.71 -11.76 -3.65
CA GLU A 33 1.32 -13.09 -3.64
C GLU A 33 0.64 -14.02 -2.64
N VAL A 34 0.30 -13.52 -1.44
CA VAL A 34 -0.43 -14.31 -0.43
C VAL A 34 -1.86 -14.62 -0.90
N LEU A 35 -2.53 -13.70 -1.61
CA LEU A 35 -3.83 -13.99 -2.23
C LEU A 35 -3.71 -15.12 -3.26
N ILE A 36 -2.67 -15.13 -4.09
CA ILE A 36 -2.45 -16.22 -5.06
C ILE A 36 -2.23 -17.55 -4.34
N GLN A 37 -1.49 -17.56 -3.23
CA GLN A 37 -1.30 -18.75 -2.40
C GLN A 37 -2.63 -19.23 -1.80
N LEU A 38 -3.45 -18.31 -1.30
CA LEU A 38 -4.79 -18.61 -0.76
C LEU A 38 -5.66 -19.33 -1.80
N MET A 39 -5.66 -18.83 -3.04
CA MET A 39 -6.45 -19.40 -4.13
C MET A 39 -5.93 -20.76 -4.61
N LYS A 40 -4.64 -21.05 -4.43
CA LYS A 40 -4.02 -22.33 -4.83
C LYS A 40 -4.04 -23.40 -3.74
N SER A 41 -4.16 -23.01 -2.48
CA SER A 41 -4.23 -23.98 -1.39
C SER A 41 -5.50 -24.83 -1.50
N GLU A 42 -5.43 -26.10 -1.11
CA GLU A 42 -6.58 -27.00 -1.00
C GLU A 42 -6.95 -27.26 0.47
N VAL A 43 -6.02 -27.02 1.40
CA VAL A 43 -6.15 -27.31 2.82
C VAL A 43 -6.77 -26.14 3.56
N TRP A 44 -7.91 -26.35 4.21
CA TRP A 44 -8.66 -25.28 4.88
C TRP A 44 -7.85 -24.56 5.97
N GLU A 45 -7.11 -25.30 6.80
CA GLU A 45 -6.29 -24.73 7.87
C GLU A 45 -5.18 -23.81 7.32
N GLU A 46 -4.64 -24.13 6.15
CA GLU A 46 -3.66 -23.29 5.46
C GLU A 46 -4.33 -22.02 4.91
N LYS A 47 -5.51 -22.14 4.28
CA LYS A 47 -6.29 -20.98 3.83
C LYS A 47 -6.57 -20.00 4.96
N VAL A 48 -6.99 -20.48 6.14
CA VAL A 48 -7.23 -19.63 7.30
C VAL A 48 -5.96 -18.87 7.72
N LYS A 49 -4.79 -19.52 7.71
CA LYS A 49 -3.51 -18.87 8.00
C LYS A 49 -3.16 -17.81 6.96
N LEU A 50 -3.36 -18.10 5.68
CA LEU A 50 -3.08 -17.16 4.59
C LEU A 50 -4.01 -15.94 4.65
N ILE A 51 -5.29 -16.12 4.98
CA ILE A 51 -6.24 -15.02 5.19
C ILE A 51 -5.82 -14.15 6.38
N SER A 52 -5.38 -14.76 7.49
CA SER A 52 -4.80 -14.01 8.60
C SER A 52 -3.57 -13.23 8.17
N LYS A 53 -2.74 -13.81 7.30
CA LYS A 53 -1.54 -13.14 6.79
C LYS A 53 -1.86 -11.95 5.89
N ILE A 54 -2.89 -12.06 5.05
CA ILE A 54 -3.39 -10.94 4.24
C ILE A 54 -3.82 -9.80 5.16
N LYS A 55 -4.56 -10.08 6.25
CA LYS A 55 -4.98 -9.07 7.22
C LYS A 55 -3.80 -8.39 7.94
N GLU A 56 -2.73 -9.13 8.24
CA GLU A 56 -1.51 -8.53 8.81
C GLU A 56 -0.82 -7.57 7.82
N LEU A 57 -0.79 -7.94 6.54
CA LEU A 57 -0.18 -7.13 5.49
C LEU A 57 -1.03 -5.93 5.10
N GLU A 58 -2.36 -6.04 5.15
CA GLU A 58 -3.27 -4.91 5.00
C GLU A 58 -3.04 -3.88 6.11
N LYS A 59 -3.03 -4.28 7.38
CA LYS A 59 -2.71 -3.38 8.48
C LYS A 59 -1.35 -2.68 8.31
N LYS A 60 -0.34 -3.41 7.82
CA LYS A 60 0.98 -2.82 7.47
C LYS A 60 0.85 -1.80 6.33
N GLY A 61 -0.01 -2.06 5.35
CA GLY A 61 -0.41 -1.13 4.30
C GLY A 61 -1.01 0.14 4.87
N ASP A 62 -2.03 0.03 5.72
CA ASP A 62 -2.68 1.16 6.40
C ASP A 62 -1.67 2.04 7.14
N ASP A 63 -0.74 1.42 7.89
CA ASP A 63 0.30 2.15 8.62
C ASP A 63 1.21 2.96 7.65
N ILE A 64 1.51 2.41 6.46
CA ILE A 64 2.27 3.11 5.42
C ILE A 64 1.42 4.26 4.83
N THR A 65 0.16 3.99 4.51
CA THR A 65 -0.80 4.95 3.95
C THR A 65 -0.97 6.16 4.89
N HIS A 66 -1.21 5.92 6.18
CA HIS A 66 -1.30 6.97 7.19
C HIS A 66 -0.02 7.80 7.26
N ALA A 67 1.15 7.16 7.32
CA ALA A 67 2.43 7.86 7.35
C ALA A 67 2.67 8.72 6.09
N MET A 68 2.19 8.26 4.93
CA MET A 68 2.27 9.02 3.68
C MET A 68 1.32 10.22 3.67
N PHE A 69 0.09 10.09 4.18
CA PHE A 69 -0.82 11.22 4.33
C PHE A 69 -0.31 12.25 5.33
N ASP A 70 0.25 11.83 6.47
CA ASP A 70 0.90 12.73 7.43
C ASP A 70 2.06 13.49 6.79
N MET A 71 2.87 12.79 5.98
CA MET A 71 3.95 13.41 5.22
C MET A 71 3.41 14.38 4.18
N LEU A 72 2.34 14.05 3.46
CA LEU A 72 1.72 14.93 2.49
C LEU A 72 1.20 16.21 3.18
N ASN A 73 0.46 16.06 4.27
CA ASN A 73 -0.15 17.17 5.02
C ASN A 73 0.90 18.10 5.66
N SER A 74 2.05 17.56 6.07
CA SER A 74 3.13 18.34 6.67
C SER A 74 4.14 18.90 5.66
N SER A 75 4.09 18.48 4.39
CA SER A 75 5.01 18.95 3.34
C SER A 75 4.48 20.20 2.67
N PHE A 76 5.25 21.30 2.70
CA PHE A 76 4.90 22.53 2.00
C PHE A 76 5.17 22.45 0.48
N ILE A 77 6.22 21.72 0.09
CA ILE A 77 6.61 21.49 -1.32
C ILE A 77 6.51 20.00 -1.59
N THR A 78 5.85 19.63 -2.70
CA THR A 78 5.66 18.25 -3.16
C THR A 78 6.42 17.99 -4.46
N PRO A 79 6.84 16.72 -4.73
CA PRO A 79 7.58 16.35 -5.95
C PRO A 79 6.79 16.58 -7.25
N PHE A 80 5.48 16.42 -7.17
CA PHE A 80 4.52 16.63 -8.24
C PHE A 80 3.19 17.09 -7.62
N ASP A 81 2.13 17.14 -8.41
CA ASP A 81 0.83 17.64 -7.96
C ASP A 81 0.35 16.90 -6.70
N ARG A 82 -0.20 17.67 -5.75
CA ARG A 82 -0.62 17.15 -4.44
C ARG A 82 -1.82 16.22 -4.57
N GLU A 83 -2.76 16.54 -5.45
CA GLU A 83 -3.95 15.73 -5.70
C GLU A 83 -3.52 14.39 -6.32
N ASP A 84 -2.58 14.42 -7.28
CA ASP A 84 -2.01 13.20 -7.85
C ASP A 84 -1.29 12.33 -6.80
N ILE A 85 -0.55 12.93 -5.86
CA ILE A 85 0.10 12.17 -4.77
C ILE A 85 -0.96 11.52 -3.88
N HIS A 86 -1.99 12.27 -3.50
CA HIS A 86 -3.09 11.79 -2.68
C HIS A 86 -3.79 10.62 -3.36
N ASP A 87 -4.19 10.79 -4.61
CA ASP A 87 -4.90 9.79 -5.39
C ASP A 87 -4.07 8.53 -5.60
N LEU A 88 -2.75 8.66 -5.80
CA LEU A 88 -1.86 7.52 -5.90
C LEU A 88 -1.73 6.75 -4.57
N ILE A 89 -1.68 7.46 -3.43
CA ILE A 89 -1.68 6.81 -2.11
C ILE A 89 -2.98 6.02 -1.92
N SER A 90 -4.13 6.68 -2.09
CA SER A 90 -5.45 6.06 -1.95
C SER A 90 -5.63 4.87 -2.90
N SER A 91 -5.22 4.99 -4.16
CA SER A 91 -5.40 3.92 -5.14
C SER A 91 -4.58 2.67 -4.80
N ILE A 92 -3.41 2.80 -4.20
CA ILE A 92 -2.61 1.65 -3.76
C ILE A 92 -3.29 0.95 -2.57
N ASP A 93 -3.78 1.75 -1.63
CA ASP A 93 -4.49 1.32 -0.43
C ASP A 93 -5.77 0.55 -0.79
N ASP A 94 -6.59 1.12 -1.67
CA ASP A 94 -7.84 0.52 -2.15
C ASP A 94 -7.64 -0.91 -2.70
N VAL A 95 -6.54 -1.15 -3.43
CA VAL A 95 -6.25 -2.48 -3.97
C VAL A 95 -5.92 -3.46 -2.84
N VAL A 96 -5.15 -3.05 -1.84
CA VAL A 96 -4.84 -3.88 -0.66
C VAL A 96 -6.13 -4.21 0.09
N ASP A 97 -7.01 -3.22 0.29
CA ASP A 97 -8.32 -3.37 0.91
C ASP A 97 -9.24 -4.31 0.15
N TYR A 98 -9.28 -4.22 -1.18
CA TYR A 98 -10.04 -5.16 -2.00
C TYR A 98 -9.52 -6.59 -1.87
N ILE A 99 -8.21 -6.79 -1.76
CA ILE A 99 -7.64 -8.12 -1.52
C ILE A 99 -8.04 -8.64 -0.13
N ASN A 100 -7.88 -7.83 0.93
CA ASN A 100 -8.29 -8.20 2.28
C ASN A 100 -9.79 -8.51 2.34
N GLY A 101 -10.62 -7.61 1.81
CA GLY A 101 -12.06 -7.78 1.74
C GLY A 101 -12.48 -9.03 0.95
N SER A 102 -11.75 -9.40 -0.10
CA SER A 102 -11.98 -10.66 -0.83
C SER A 102 -11.62 -11.88 0.01
N ALA A 103 -10.47 -11.84 0.69
CA ALA A 103 -10.03 -12.90 1.59
C ALA A 103 -10.99 -13.12 2.78
N GLN A 104 -11.51 -12.04 3.39
CA GLN A 104 -12.51 -12.14 4.46
C GLN A 104 -13.82 -12.75 3.97
N ARG A 105 -14.28 -12.38 2.76
CA ARG A 105 -15.47 -12.99 2.15
C ARG A 105 -15.26 -14.46 1.82
N TYR A 106 -14.06 -14.84 1.37
CA TYR A 106 -13.70 -16.23 1.18
C TYR A 106 -13.86 -17.04 2.48
N LEU A 107 -13.33 -16.50 3.60
CA LEU A 107 -13.45 -17.12 4.92
C LEU A 107 -14.92 -17.29 5.36
N LEU A 108 -15.72 -16.25 5.13
CA LEU A 108 -17.13 -16.21 5.52
C LEU A 108 -17.98 -17.23 4.75
N TYR A 109 -17.86 -17.23 3.42
CA TYR A 109 -18.75 -18.02 2.56
C TYR A 109 -18.29 -19.45 2.33
N LYS A 110 -17.00 -19.76 2.55
CA LYS A 110 -16.41 -21.09 2.34
C LYS A 110 -16.84 -21.71 0.99
N PRO A 111 -16.62 -21.01 -0.14
CA PRO A 111 -17.10 -21.47 -1.43
C PRO A 111 -16.52 -22.85 -1.76
N GLN A 112 -17.36 -23.76 -2.25
CA GLN A 112 -16.90 -25.05 -2.75
C GLN A 112 -16.07 -24.80 -4.01
N THR A 113 -14.80 -25.22 -3.98
CA THR A 113 -13.93 -25.20 -5.16
C THR A 113 -14.16 -26.53 -5.88
N SER A 114 -14.60 -26.46 -7.14
CA SER A 114 -14.94 -27.63 -7.98
C SER A 114 -13.70 -28.40 -8.43
#